data_AF-A0A7W7MIS7-F1
#
_entry.id   AF-A0A7W7MIS7-F1
#
_cell.length_a   1.000
_cell.length_b   1.000
_cell.length_c   1.000
_cell.angle_alpha   90.00
_cell.angle_beta   90.00
_cell.angle_gamma   90.00
#
_symmetry.space_group_name_H-M   'P 1'
#
loop_
_entity.id
_entity.type
_entity.pdbx_description
1 polymer ?
#
loop_
_entity_poly.entity_id
_entity_poly.type
_entity_poly.pdbx_seq_one_letter_code
_entity_poly.pdbx_strand_id
1 'polypeptide(L)'
;MDERLIDIVSMSDGTIAGRAELRPITPAPGVFELTLFVEPECRRRGVGSRLLTAVLDRTTASRLVTEVEAGSPGEAFCLRHGFRHTGAGRHDLLLLGDLHRAWLGELIDAEPGEYRLTHWTGELPEPRSVLTTAYADGGLAAYALAIVGVLTEHRARQFGPAVLPGHRGRRLELRVNAALIQHLRESHPHIDEVETVITGDDPVLAAREHLGFRLLRRTHRYELDPGGSS
;
A
#
# COMPACT_ATOMS: atom_id res chain seq x y z
N MET A 1 3.34 23.76 -2.98
CA MET A 1 3.55 24.12 -1.57
C MET A 1 3.18 22.88 -0.78
N ASP A 2 4.20 22.14 -0.37
CA ASP A 2 4.11 20.77 0.14
C ASP A 2 3.95 20.85 1.67
N GLU A 3 2.82 21.39 2.13
CA GLU A 3 2.57 21.56 3.56
C GLU A 3 2.18 20.21 4.19
N ARG A 4 3.18 19.52 4.72
CA ARG A 4 2.96 18.48 5.73
C ARG A 4 2.67 19.16 7.06
N LEU A 5 1.44 19.04 7.55
CA LEU A 5 1.10 19.45 8.91
C LEU A 5 1.49 18.31 9.86
N ILE A 6 2.37 18.57 10.82
CA ILE A 6 2.73 17.62 11.88
C ILE A 6 2.33 18.21 13.22
N ASP A 7 1.54 17.47 13.97
CA ASP A 7 1.11 17.81 15.32
C ASP A 7 1.54 16.77 16.32
N ILE A 8 2.05 17.23 17.47
CA ILE A 8 2.57 16.38 18.51
C ILE A 8 1.93 16.80 19.83
N VAL A 9 1.39 15.84 20.57
CA VAL A 9 0.97 16.05 21.96
C VAL A 9 1.97 15.32 22.85
N SER A 10 2.61 16.06 23.75
CA SER A 10 3.50 15.51 24.77
C SER A 10 2.84 15.49 26.15
N MET A 11 3.31 14.57 26.98
CA MET A 11 3.08 14.51 28.41
C MET A 11 3.87 15.62 29.13
N SER A 12 3.52 15.91 30.38
CA SER A 12 4.21 16.93 31.21
C SER A 12 5.69 16.61 31.49
N ASP A 13 6.11 15.35 31.33
CA ASP A 13 7.50 14.89 31.48
C ASP A 13 8.30 14.94 30.17
N GLY A 14 7.70 15.44 29.07
CA GLY A 14 8.34 15.51 27.75
C GLY A 14 8.14 14.28 26.86
N THR A 15 7.52 13.20 27.36
CA THR A 15 7.23 12.00 26.56
C THR A 15 6.19 12.31 25.49
N ILE A 16 6.41 11.92 24.24
CA ILE A 16 5.41 12.08 23.17
C ILE A 16 4.24 11.13 23.47
N ALA A 17 3.05 11.68 23.73
CA ALA A 17 1.83 10.90 23.99
C ALA A 17 1.13 10.49 22.69
N GLY A 18 1.34 11.25 21.61
CA GLY A 18 0.81 10.97 20.29
C GLY A 18 1.22 12.00 19.25
N ARG A 19 1.01 11.65 17.98
CA ARG A 19 1.33 12.46 16.81
C ARG A 19 0.21 12.35 15.78
N ALA A 20 -0.06 13.44 15.08
CA ALA A 20 -0.85 13.46 13.86
C ALA A 20 -0.03 14.05 12.71
N GLU A 21 -0.22 13.53 11.52
CA GLU A 21 0.41 14.02 10.28
C GLU A 21 -0.63 14.07 9.17
N LEU A 22 -0.60 15.17 8.40
CA LEU A 22 -1.31 15.28 7.14
C LEU A 22 -0.35 15.20 5.96
N ARG A 23 -0.70 14.34 5.00
CA ARG A 23 0.03 14.20 3.74
C ARG A 23 -0.92 14.38 2.56
N PRO A 24 -0.61 15.26 1.59
CA PRO A 24 -1.47 15.41 0.41
C PRO A 24 -1.51 14.10 -0.40
N ILE A 25 -2.69 13.74 -0.89
CA ILE A 25 -2.87 12.61 -1.80
C ILE A 25 -2.87 13.13 -3.24
N THR A 26 -1.76 12.94 -3.94
CA THR A 26 -1.65 13.32 -5.37
C THR A 26 -2.23 12.21 -6.26
N PRO A 27 -2.98 12.54 -7.33
CA PRO A 27 -3.27 13.87 -7.87
C PRO A 27 -4.58 14.50 -7.37
N ALA A 28 -5.14 14.09 -6.23
CA ALA A 28 -6.44 14.57 -5.75
C ALA A 28 -6.30 15.88 -4.92
N PRO A 29 -6.57 17.07 -5.49
CA PRO A 29 -6.34 18.33 -4.79
C PRO A 29 -7.30 18.48 -3.61
N GLY A 30 -6.79 18.98 -2.48
CA GLY A 30 -7.59 19.18 -1.26
C GLY A 30 -7.87 17.90 -0.45
N VAL A 31 -7.44 16.73 -0.93
CA VAL A 31 -7.57 15.45 -0.21
C VAL A 31 -6.25 15.13 0.50
N PHE A 32 -6.32 14.93 1.81
CA PHE A 32 -5.16 14.64 2.64
C PHE A 32 -5.33 13.31 3.36
N GLU A 33 -4.27 12.52 3.42
CA GLU A 33 -4.17 11.38 4.32
C GLU A 33 -3.83 11.86 5.73
N LEU A 34 -4.67 11.50 6.70
CA LEU A 34 -4.43 11.68 8.12
C LEU A 34 -3.85 10.40 8.71
N THR A 35 -2.62 10.50 9.21
CA THR A 35 -2.01 9.48 10.07
C THR A 35 -2.02 9.98 11.50
N LEU A 36 -2.69 9.28 12.41
CA LEU A 36 -2.75 9.63 13.82
C LEU A 36 -2.36 8.44 14.70
N PHE A 37 -1.35 8.63 15.53
CA PHE A 37 -0.85 7.64 16.46
C PHE A 37 -0.92 8.15 17.91
N VAL A 38 -1.30 7.27 18.83
CA VAL A 38 -1.29 7.53 20.27
C VAL A 38 -0.61 6.34 20.94
N GLU A 39 0.37 6.64 21.79
CA GLU A 39 1.12 5.65 22.55
C GLU A 39 0.16 4.75 23.33
N PRO A 40 0.36 3.41 23.35
CA PRO A 40 -0.54 2.46 24.01
C PRO A 40 -0.95 2.86 25.43
N GLU A 41 0.00 3.32 26.24
CA GLU A 41 -0.16 3.73 27.64
C GLU A 41 -0.91 5.06 27.79
N CYS A 42 -0.97 5.86 26.71
CA CYS A 42 -1.65 7.15 26.67
C CYS A 42 -3.06 7.09 26.05
N ARG A 43 -3.50 5.90 25.61
CA ARG A 43 -4.82 5.71 24.98
C ARG A 43 -5.95 5.96 25.97
N ARG A 44 -7.13 6.30 25.42
CA ARG A 44 -8.39 6.57 26.16
C ARG A 44 -8.32 7.73 27.16
N ARG A 45 -7.32 8.61 27.06
CA ARG A 45 -7.15 9.83 27.87
C ARG A 45 -7.46 11.13 27.11
N GLY A 46 -8.18 11.04 26.00
CA GLY A 46 -8.53 12.17 25.14
C GLY A 46 -7.41 12.70 24.24
N VAL A 47 -6.20 12.09 24.26
CA VAL A 47 -5.05 12.52 23.43
C VAL A 47 -5.40 12.55 21.95
N GLY A 48 -5.97 11.47 21.41
CA GLY A 48 -6.35 11.39 19.99
C GLY A 48 -7.40 12.42 19.59
N SER A 49 -8.38 12.68 20.44
CA SER A 49 -9.41 13.71 20.16
C SER A 49 -8.79 15.12 20.15
N ARG A 50 -7.86 15.42 21.06
CA ARG A 50 -7.12 16.71 21.04
C ARG A 50 -6.28 16.85 19.79
N LEU A 51 -5.58 15.80 19.37
CA LEU A 51 -4.80 15.79 18.12
C LEU A 51 -5.71 16.04 16.92
N LEU A 52 -6.85 15.35 16.83
CA LEU A 52 -7.80 15.54 15.74
C LEU A 52 -8.37 16.97 15.71
N THR A 53 -8.80 17.52 16.84
CA THR A 53 -9.24 18.92 16.93
C THR A 53 -8.14 19.86 16.43
N ALA A 54 -6.91 19.66 16.90
CA ALA A 54 -5.79 20.51 16.53
C ALA A 54 -5.46 20.43 15.02
N VAL A 55 -5.65 19.27 14.39
CA VAL A 55 -5.55 19.09 12.92
C VAL A 55 -6.69 19.81 12.21
N LEU A 56 -7.94 19.63 12.67
CA LEU A 56 -9.13 20.22 12.04
C LEU A 56 -9.10 21.76 12.10
N ASP A 57 -8.60 22.34 13.19
CA ASP A 57 -8.49 23.80 13.37
C ASP A 57 -7.51 24.47 12.38
N ARG A 58 -6.60 23.70 11.77
CA ARG A 58 -5.51 24.22 10.93
C ARG A 58 -5.50 23.69 9.50
N THR A 59 -6.22 22.59 9.24
CA THR A 59 -6.20 21.98 7.92
C THR A 59 -7.02 22.80 6.92
N THR A 60 -6.51 22.89 5.69
CA THR A 60 -7.24 23.41 4.53
C THR A 60 -7.84 22.28 3.68
N ALA A 61 -7.75 21.03 4.15
CA ALA A 61 -8.25 19.87 3.43
C ALA A 61 -9.78 19.97 3.27
N SER A 62 -10.25 19.79 2.03
CA SER A 62 -11.68 19.57 1.79
C SER A 62 -12.11 18.18 2.24
N ARG A 63 -11.17 17.24 2.32
CA ARG A 63 -11.40 15.88 2.79
C ARG A 63 -10.16 15.29 3.46
N LEU A 64 -10.35 14.71 4.63
CA LEU A 64 -9.39 13.87 5.31
C LEU A 64 -9.72 12.41 5.03
N VAL A 65 -8.69 11.62 4.75
CA VAL A 65 -8.80 10.18 4.56
C VAL A 65 -7.86 9.49 5.52
N THR A 66 -8.30 8.39 6.12
CA THR A 66 -7.43 7.56 6.94
C THR A 66 -7.73 6.09 6.66
N GLU A 67 -6.70 5.26 6.74
CA GLU A 67 -6.81 3.81 6.64
C GLU A 67 -6.39 3.23 7.99
N VAL A 68 -7.28 2.43 8.58
CA VAL A 68 -7.07 1.82 9.89
C VAL A 68 -7.29 0.32 9.79
N GLU A 69 -6.58 -0.44 10.62
CA GLU A 69 -6.81 -1.89 10.70
C GLU A 69 -8.25 -2.17 11.18
N ALA A 70 -8.93 -3.12 10.53
CA ALA A 70 -10.29 -3.50 10.88
C ALA A 70 -10.36 -4.08 12.30
N GLY A 71 -11.32 -3.63 13.11
CA GLY A 71 -11.45 -3.99 14.52
C GLY A 71 -10.50 -3.24 15.47
N SER A 72 -9.66 -2.34 14.95
CA SER A 72 -8.67 -1.63 15.76
C SER A 72 -9.28 -0.50 16.60
N PRO A 73 -8.57 -0.01 17.65
CA PRO A 73 -8.95 1.22 18.33
C PRO A 73 -9.08 2.44 17.40
N GLY A 74 -8.36 2.45 16.28
CA GLY A 74 -8.45 3.49 15.25
C GLY A 74 -9.80 3.48 14.54
N GLU A 75 -10.35 2.31 14.24
CA GLU A 75 -11.70 2.18 13.67
C GLU A 75 -12.77 2.74 14.62
N ALA A 76 -12.72 2.35 15.90
CA ALA A 76 -13.65 2.89 16.90
C ALA A 76 -13.51 4.41 17.06
N PHE A 77 -12.30 4.95 16.91
CA PHE A 77 -12.04 6.38 16.92
C PHE A 77 -12.66 7.09 15.71
N CYS A 78 -12.46 6.56 14.50
CA CYS A 78 -13.06 7.08 13.27
C CYS A 78 -14.59 7.17 13.39
N LEU A 79 -15.24 6.06 13.79
CA LEU A 79 -16.69 6.01 13.96
C LEU A 79 -17.20 7.04 14.99
N ARG A 80 -16.48 7.20 16.12
CA ARG A 80 -16.84 8.17 17.16
C ARG A 80 -16.72 9.63 16.69
N HIS A 81 -15.79 9.90 15.79
CA HIS A 81 -15.50 11.26 15.29
C HIS A 81 -16.17 11.58 13.96
N GLY A 82 -17.19 10.81 13.55
CA GLY A 82 -18.01 11.12 12.38
C GLY A 82 -17.35 10.80 11.04
N PHE A 83 -16.23 10.05 11.04
CA PHE A 83 -15.68 9.56 9.79
C PHE A 83 -16.61 8.50 9.18
N ARG A 84 -16.83 8.59 7.87
CA ARG A 84 -17.64 7.65 7.10
C ARG A 84 -16.76 6.56 6.51
N HIS A 85 -17.18 5.30 6.64
CA HIS A 85 -16.51 4.17 5.98
C HIS A 85 -16.71 4.25 4.46
N THR A 86 -15.62 4.20 3.69
CA THR A 86 -15.64 4.36 2.22
C THR A 86 -14.99 3.23 1.44
N GLY A 87 -14.27 2.32 2.10
CA GLY A 87 -13.67 1.18 1.42
C GLY A 87 -12.99 0.21 2.37
N ALA A 88 -12.64 -0.96 1.85
CA ALA A 88 -11.91 -1.98 2.58
C ALA A 88 -10.69 -2.44 1.76
N GLY A 89 -9.60 -2.70 2.46
CA GLY A 89 -8.36 -3.24 1.93
C GLY A 89 -8.06 -4.62 2.52
N ARG A 90 -7.60 -5.53 1.68
CA ARG A 90 -6.99 -6.80 2.10
C ARG A 90 -5.51 -6.72 1.80
N HIS A 91 -4.68 -6.81 2.83
CA HIS A 91 -3.23 -6.79 2.72
C HIS A 91 -2.73 -8.23 2.75
N ASP A 92 -2.09 -8.66 1.68
CA ASP A 92 -1.48 -9.98 1.58
C ASP A 92 0.05 -9.84 1.58
N LEU A 93 0.72 -10.77 2.24
CA LEU A 93 2.17 -10.81 2.39
C LEU A 93 2.72 -12.09 1.77
N LEU A 94 3.82 -11.94 1.05
CA LEU A 94 4.66 -13.03 0.57
C LEU A 94 6.01 -12.97 1.26
N LEU A 95 6.41 -14.08 1.88
CA LEU A 95 7.77 -14.27 2.40
C LEU A 95 8.65 -14.85 1.29
N LEU A 96 9.68 -14.12 0.88
CA LEU A 96 10.57 -14.53 -0.21
C LEU A 96 11.45 -15.73 0.16
N GLY A 97 11.64 -15.97 1.46
CA GLY A 97 12.34 -17.15 1.98
C GLY A 97 11.61 -18.47 1.72
N ASP A 98 10.27 -18.43 1.68
CA ASP A 98 9.43 -19.61 1.44
C ASP A 98 9.35 -20.00 -0.05
N LEU A 99 9.94 -19.17 -0.93
CA LEU A 99 9.76 -19.25 -2.37
C LEU A 99 10.97 -19.87 -3.08
N HIS A 100 10.77 -21.05 -3.65
CA HIS A 100 11.83 -21.79 -4.35
C HIS A 100 12.20 -21.13 -5.69
N ARG A 101 13.50 -20.84 -5.90
CA ARG A 101 13.97 -20.14 -7.11
C ARG A 101 13.72 -20.90 -8.40
N ALA A 102 13.90 -22.23 -8.40
CA ALA A 102 13.67 -23.02 -9.61
C ALA A 102 12.20 -22.99 -10.04
N TRP A 103 11.29 -22.95 -9.07
CA TRP A 103 9.86 -22.87 -9.35
C TRP A 103 9.46 -21.52 -9.97
N LEU A 104 10.05 -20.42 -9.50
CA LEU A 104 9.91 -19.12 -10.16
C LEU A 104 10.42 -19.16 -11.61
N GLY A 105 11.59 -19.76 -11.84
CA GLY A 105 12.16 -19.94 -13.18
C GLY A 105 11.20 -20.69 -14.10
N GLU A 106 10.62 -21.81 -13.64
CA GLU A 106 9.62 -22.57 -14.40
C GLU A 106 8.38 -21.75 -14.77
N LEU A 107 7.90 -20.88 -13.87
CA LEU A 107 6.77 -19.98 -14.15
C LEU A 107 7.12 -18.90 -15.19
N ILE A 108 8.38 -18.45 -15.20
CA ILE A 108 8.89 -17.42 -16.13
C ILE A 108 9.15 -18.01 -17.52
N ASP A 109 9.69 -19.22 -17.55
CA ASP A 109 10.06 -19.97 -18.76
C ASP A 109 8.88 -20.74 -19.37
N ALA A 110 7.76 -20.87 -18.64
CA ALA A 110 6.51 -21.40 -19.15
C ALA A 110 6.19 -20.77 -20.51
N GLU A 111 5.94 -21.61 -21.52
CA GLU A 111 6.18 -21.34 -22.95
C GLU A 111 6.14 -19.84 -23.32
N PRO A 112 7.28 -19.27 -23.76
CA PRO A 112 7.31 -17.91 -24.28
C PRO A 112 6.57 -17.91 -25.61
N GLY A 113 5.25 -17.70 -25.56
CA GLY A 113 4.47 -17.37 -26.74
C GLY A 113 4.93 -16.03 -27.33
N GLU A 114 4.02 -15.31 -27.98
CA GLU A 114 4.28 -13.95 -28.54
C GLU A 114 4.72 -12.89 -27.51
N TYR A 115 4.78 -13.23 -26.21
CA TYR A 115 5.07 -12.32 -25.12
C TYR A 115 6.53 -12.29 -24.71
N ARG A 116 7.14 -11.12 -24.89
CA ARG A 116 8.49 -10.80 -24.41
C ARG A 116 8.44 -10.03 -23.10
N LEU A 117 9.10 -10.55 -22.07
CA LEU A 117 9.28 -9.84 -20.80
C LEU A 117 10.42 -8.82 -20.90
N THR A 118 10.25 -7.68 -20.26
CA THR A 118 11.31 -6.70 -20.02
C THR A 118 11.29 -6.25 -18.56
N HIS A 119 12.47 -5.93 -18.03
CA HIS A 119 12.65 -5.54 -16.65
C HIS A 119 13.28 -4.15 -16.58
N TRP A 120 12.89 -3.38 -15.59
CA TRP A 120 13.47 -2.08 -15.31
C TRP A 120 13.63 -1.90 -13.81
N THR A 121 14.75 -1.30 -13.41
CA THR A 121 15.01 -0.86 -12.05
C THR A 121 15.50 0.57 -12.12
N GLY A 122 14.92 1.44 -11.30
CA GLY A 122 15.40 2.80 -11.21
C GLY A 122 14.67 3.63 -10.16
N GLU A 123 15.09 4.88 -10.09
CA GLU A 123 14.51 5.89 -9.23
C GLU A 123 13.47 6.64 -10.05
N LEU A 124 12.19 6.38 -9.78
CA LEU A 124 11.19 7.43 -9.88
C LEU A 124 11.46 8.38 -8.72
N PRO A 125 11.26 9.71 -8.84
CA PRO A 125 11.59 10.67 -7.78
C PRO A 125 10.99 10.14 -6.48
N GLU A 126 11.86 9.63 -5.61
CA GLU A 126 11.66 8.62 -4.56
C GLU A 126 10.23 8.09 -4.38
N PRO A 127 10.00 6.76 -4.38
CA PRO A 127 10.93 5.67 -3.98
C PRO A 127 11.49 4.77 -5.12
N ARG A 128 12.51 3.96 -4.79
CA ARG A 128 13.10 2.95 -5.69
C ARG A 128 12.04 1.99 -6.20
N SER A 129 12.04 1.78 -7.51
CA SER A 129 11.00 1.05 -8.21
C SER A 129 11.59 -0.07 -9.06
N VAL A 130 10.95 -1.24 -9.02
CA VAL A 130 11.26 -2.43 -9.80
C VAL A 130 10.04 -2.77 -10.63
N LEU A 131 10.18 -2.77 -11.96
CA LEU A 131 9.08 -2.96 -12.89
C LEU A 131 9.38 -4.16 -13.79
N THR A 132 8.37 -5.01 -13.98
CA THR A 132 8.35 -6.03 -15.03
C THR A 132 7.19 -5.76 -15.97
N THR A 133 7.43 -5.83 -17.26
CA THR A 133 6.41 -5.68 -18.31
C THR A 133 6.48 -6.84 -19.28
N ALA A 134 5.33 -7.18 -19.88
CA ALA A 134 5.23 -8.09 -21.01
C ALA A 134 4.72 -7.33 -22.23
N TYR A 135 5.33 -7.54 -23.39
CA TYR A 135 4.92 -6.96 -24.66
C TYR A 135 4.54 -8.05 -25.67
N ALA A 136 3.50 -7.81 -26.47
CA ALA A 136 3.12 -8.58 -27.65
C ALA A 136 2.70 -7.63 -28.77
N ASP A 137 3.01 -7.95 -30.02
CA ASP A 137 2.66 -7.15 -31.21
C ASP A 137 3.02 -5.66 -31.11
N GLY A 138 4.12 -5.35 -30.42
CA GLY A 138 4.58 -3.97 -30.19
C GLY A 138 3.80 -3.19 -29.11
N GLY A 139 2.79 -3.80 -28.50
CA GLY A 139 1.98 -3.22 -27.42
C GLY A 139 2.29 -3.79 -26.04
N LEU A 140 2.06 -3.00 -25.00
CA LEU A 140 2.13 -3.48 -23.61
C LEU A 140 0.96 -4.45 -23.38
N ALA A 141 1.25 -5.65 -22.88
CA ALA A 141 0.27 -6.67 -22.59
C ALA A 141 -0.02 -6.83 -21.09
N ALA A 142 1.03 -6.74 -20.26
CA ALA A 142 0.91 -6.86 -18.82
C ALA A 142 2.06 -6.14 -18.11
N TYR A 143 1.86 -5.82 -16.82
CA TYR A 143 2.91 -5.28 -15.98
C TYR A 143 2.74 -5.66 -14.51
N ALA A 144 3.83 -5.63 -13.74
CA ALA A 144 3.86 -5.71 -12.30
C ALA A 144 4.96 -4.78 -11.75
N LEU A 145 4.65 -4.05 -10.69
CA LEU A 145 5.54 -3.05 -10.08
C LEU A 145 5.75 -3.37 -8.61
N ALA A 146 6.99 -3.28 -8.13
CA ALA A 146 7.32 -3.26 -6.72
C ALA A 146 8.03 -1.96 -6.37
N ILE A 147 7.68 -1.42 -5.22
CA ILE A 147 8.29 -0.24 -4.65
C ILE A 147 9.04 -0.65 -3.38
N VAL A 148 10.29 -0.25 -3.25
CA VAL A 148 11.17 -0.60 -2.14
C VAL A 148 11.32 0.57 -1.17
N GLY A 149 11.35 0.28 0.14
CA GLY A 149 11.67 1.27 1.18
C GLY A 149 10.52 2.21 1.57
N VAL A 150 9.27 1.88 1.23
CA VAL A 150 8.09 2.69 1.62
C VAL A 150 7.50 2.29 2.96
N LEU A 151 7.56 1.00 3.32
CA LEU A 151 6.98 0.49 4.57
C LEU A 151 8.07 0.25 5.62
N THR A 152 9.07 -0.56 5.27
CA THR A 152 10.26 -0.84 6.06
C THR A 152 11.44 -1.06 5.10
N GLU A 153 12.66 -1.10 5.63
CA GLU A 153 13.85 -1.41 4.83
C GLU A 153 13.79 -2.81 4.19
N HIS A 154 13.11 -3.77 4.83
CA HIS A 154 13.05 -5.17 4.40
C HIS A 154 11.80 -5.52 3.58
N ARG A 155 10.83 -4.61 3.49
CA ARG A 155 9.54 -4.86 2.85
C ARG A 155 9.35 -4.02 1.59
N ALA A 156 9.08 -4.71 0.47
CA ALA A 156 8.61 -4.08 -0.74
C ALA A 156 7.07 -4.03 -0.78
N ARG A 157 6.51 -3.01 -1.43
CA ARG A 157 5.07 -2.91 -1.72
C ARG A 157 4.82 -3.16 -3.19
N GLN A 158 4.00 -4.15 -3.50
CA GLN A 158 3.66 -4.53 -4.87
C GLN A 158 2.33 -3.92 -5.34
N PHE A 159 2.33 -3.44 -6.59
CA PHE A 159 1.20 -2.97 -7.37
C PHE A 159 1.02 -3.83 -8.63
N GLY A 160 -0.22 -4.20 -8.93
CA GLY A 160 -0.49 -5.25 -9.92
C GLY A 160 -0.17 -6.66 -9.38
N PRO A 161 -0.01 -7.68 -10.24
CA PRO A 161 0.08 -7.60 -11.70
C PRO A 161 -1.22 -7.17 -12.36
N ALA A 162 -1.13 -6.49 -13.49
CA ALA A 162 -2.27 -6.14 -14.33
C ALA A 162 -2.05 -6.67 -15.75
N VAL A 163 -3.08 -7.31 -16.30
CA VAL A 163 -3.11 -7.83 -17.67
C VAL A 163 -4.18 -7.08 -18.46
N LEU A 164 -3.78 -6.50 -19.59
CA LEU A 164 -4.71 -5.75 -20.44
C LEU A 164 -5.76 -6.69 -21.06
N PRO A 165 -7.00 -6.21 -21.30
CA PRO A 165 -8.13 -7.07 -21.67
C PRO A 165 -7.87 -8.09 -22.79
N GLY A 166 -7.17 -7.69 -23.86
CA GLY A 166 -6.89 -8.55 -25.01
C GLY A 166 -5.89 -9.69 -24.76
N HIS A 167 -5.25 -9.73 -23.58
CA HIS A 167 -4.18 -10.68 -23.26
C HIS A 167 -4.49 -11.52 -22.01
N ARG A 168 -5.71 -11.43 -21.46
CA ARG A 168 -6.13 -12.18 -20.26
C ARG A 168 -6.31 -13.68 -20.56
N GLY A 169 -6.27 -14.49 -19.51
CA GLY A 169 -6.48 -15.95 -19.60
C GLY A 169 -5.26 -16.73 -20.12
N ARG A 170 -4.12 -16.06 -20.27
CA ARG A 170 -2.87 -16.63 -20.82
C ARG A 170 -1.78 -16.80 -19.75
N ARG A 171 -2.19 -16.86 -18.47
CA ARG A 171 -1.31 -16.94 -17.28
C ARG A 171 -0.25 -15.84 -17.20
N LEU A 172 -0.44 -14.73 -17.91
CA LEU A 172 0.50 -13.61 -17.91
C LEU A 172 0.62 -12.98 -16.53
N GLU A 173 -0.47 -12.95 -15.77
CA GLU A 173 -0.48 -12.48 -14.39
C GLU A 173 0.51 -13.24 -13.51
N LEU A 174 0.58 -14.56 -13.63
CA LEU A 174 1.55 -15.39 -12.90
C LEU A 174 2.96 -15.14 -13.41
N ARG A 175 3.16 -15.13 -14.72
CA ARG A 175 4.46 -15.01 -15.37
C ARG A 175 5.14 -13.67 -15.06
N VAL A 176 4.41 -12.55 -15.22
CA VAL A 176 4.97 -11.21 -14.91
C VAL A 176 5.20 -11.01 -13.41
N ASN A 177 4.39 -11.63 -12.56
CA ASN A 177 4.56 -11.52 -11.11
C ASN A 177 5.76 -12.34 -10.62
N ALA A 178 5.93 -13.57 -11.14
CA ALA A 178 7.11 -14.39 -10.88
C ALA A 178 8.41 -13.68 -11.32
N ALA A 179 8.41 -13.10 -12.53
CA ALA A 179 9.53 -12.33 -13.04
C ALA A 179 9.83 -11.08 -12.21
N LEU A 180 8.81 -10.34 -11.76
CA LEU A 180 9.00 -9.22 -10.83
C LEU A 180 9.65 -9.67 -9.53
N ILE A 181 9.16 -10.76 -8.92
CA ILE A 181 9.68 -11.28 -7.66
C ILE A 181 11.13 -11.76 -7.83
N GLN A 182 11.45 -12.45 -8.92
CA GLN A 182 12.82 -12.86 -9.21
C GLN A 182 13.73 -11.64 -9.36
N HIS A 183 13.35 -10.66 -10.18
CA HIS A 183 14.13 -9.45 -10.42
C HIS A 183 14.30 -8.61 -9.15
N LEU A 184 13.28 -8.57 -8.28
CA LEU A 184 13.35 -7.94 -6.97
C LEU A 184 14.38 -8.63 -6.06
N ARG A 185 14.40 -9.97 -6.01
CA ARG A 185 15.38 -10.73 -5.21
C ARG A 185 16.81 -10.53 -5.69
N GLU A 186 17.02 -10.37 -6.99
CA GLU A 186 18.33 -10.16 -7.60
C GLU A 186 18.83 -8.72 -7.38
N SER A 187 17.96 -7.73 -7.58
CA SER A 187 18.31 -6.32 -7.47
C SER A 187 18.32 -5.77 -6.03
N HIS A 188 17.51 -6.36 -5.13
CA HIS A 188 17.37 -5.92 -3.74
C HIS A 188 17.41 -7.11 -2.76
N PRO A 189 18.60 -7.73 -2.54
CA PRO A 189 18.72 -8.95 -1.73
C PRO A 189 18.35 -8.81 -0.25
N HIS A 190 18.23 -7.57 0.27
CA HIS A 190 17.84 -7.27 1.64
C HIS A 190 16.33 -7.34 1.86
N ILE A 191 15.54 -7.39 0.77
CA ILE A 191 14.10 -7.57 0.83
C ILE A 191 13.77 -9.04 1.05
N ASP A 192 13.02 -9.31 2.10
CA ASP A 192 12.53 -10.65 2.46
C ASP A 192 10.99 -10.74 2.41
N GLU A 193 10.31 -9.60 2.33
CA GLU A 193 8.86 -9.49 2.37
C GLU A 193 8.31 -8.65 1.21
N VAL A 194 7.24 -9.15 0.59
CA VAL A 194 6.46 -8.39 -0.41
C VAL A 194 5.02 -8.29 0.05
N GLU A 195 4.57 -7.07 0.34
CA GLU A 195 3.18 -6.79 0.70
C GLU A 195 2.42 -6.23 -0.51
N THR A 196 1.18 -6.67 -0.70
CA THR A 196 0.27 -6.12 -1.71
C THR A 196 -1.08 -5.80 -1.08
N VAL A 197 -1.76 -4.80 -1.63
CA VAL A 197 -3.09 -4.38 -1.16
C VAL A 197 -4.11 -4.64 -2.24
N ILE A 198 -5.16 -5.34 -1.86
CA ILE A 198 -6.27 -5.75 -2.71
C ILE A 198 -7.49 -4.95 -2.27
N THR A 199 -8.09 -4.23 -3.21
CA THR A 199 -9.32 -3.45 -2.98
C THR A 199 -10.45 -4.00 -3.84
N GLY A 200 -11.57 -4.36 -3.21
CA GLY A 200 -12.70 -4.99 -3.90
C GLY A 200 -12.41 -6.42 -4.37
N ASP A 201 -13.18 -6.90 -5.35
CA ASP A 201 -13.01 -8.24 -5.94
C ASP A 201 -11.90 -8.19 -7.00
N ASP A 202 -10.69 -8.62 -6.61
CA ASP A 202 -9.54 -8.65 -7.51
C ASP A 202 -9.40 -10.03 -8.17
N PRO A 203 -9.54 -10.14 -9.51
CA PRO A 203 -9.40 -11.40 -10.23
C PRO A 203 -7.99 -12.02 -10.13
N VAL A 204 -7.01 -11.27 -9.62
CA VAL A 204 -5.61 -11.69 -9.45
C VAL A 204 -5.39 -12.49 -8.16
N LEU A 205 -6.40 -12.60 -7.28
CA LEU A 205 -6.25 -13.28 -5.98
C LEU A 205 -5.74 -14.73 -6.13
N ALA A 206 -6.32 -15.52 -7.04
CA ALA A 206 -5.91 -16.90 -7.26
C ALA A 206 -4.44 -17.02 -7.72
N ALA A 207 -3.97 -16.09 -8.56
CA ALA A 207 -2.58 -16.05 -9.00
C ALA A 207 -1.61 -15.72 -7.85
N ARG A 208 -2.02 -14.84 -6.93
CA ARG A 208 -1.25 -14.50 -5.73
C ARG A 208 -1.20 -15.65 -4.74
N GLU A 209 -2.33 -16.30 -4.47
CA GLU A 209 -2.38 -17.48 -3.60
C GLU A 209 -1.48 -18.60 -4.15
N HIS A 210 -1.46 -18.79 -5.47
CA HIS A 210 -0.56 -19.75 -6.11
C HIS A 210 0.92 -19.44 -5.82
N LEU A 211 1.31 -18.16 -5.84
CA LEU A 211 2.66 -17.69 -5.49
C LEU A 211 2.97 -17.71 -3.99
N GLY A 212 1.99 -18.05 -3.15
CA GLY A 212 2.16 -18.16 -1.69
C GLY A 212 1.85 -16.89 -0.91
N PHE A 213 1.23 -15.88 -1.53
CA PHE A 213 0.70 -14.73 -0.78
C PHE A 213 -0.36 -15.19 0.22
N ARG A 214 -0.31 -14.66 1.44
CA ARG A 214 -1.26 -14.97 2.51
C ARG A 214 -1.79 -13.70 3.16
N LEU A 215 -3.01 -13.79 3.71
CA LEU A 215 -3.62 -12.69 4.44
C LEU A 215 -2.73 -12.25 5.60
N LEU A 216 -2.31 -10.99 5.58
CA LEU A 216 -1.60 -10.33 6.68
C LEU A 216 -2.58 -9.56 7.57
N ARG A 217 -3.36 -8.65 6.97
CA ARG A 217 -4.33 -7.82 7.70
C ARG A 217 -5.45 -7.33 6.80
N ARG A 218 -6.53 -6.87 7.42
CA ARG A 218 -7.61 -6.13 6.75
C ARG A 218 -7.63 -4.70 7.25
N THR A 219 -7.87 -3.77 6.35
CA THR A 219 -7.99 -2.35 6.66
C THR A 219 -9.31 -1.81 6.18
N HIS A 220 -9.78 -0.76 6.84
CA HIS A 220 -10.95 0.02 6.45
C HIS A 220 -10.53 1.46 6.21
N ARG A 221 -11.03 2.02 5.11
CA ARG A 221 -10.82 3.40 4.70
C ARG A 221 -11.97 4.24 5.21
N TYR A 222 -11.62 5.36 5.81
CA TYR A 222 -12.54 6.30 6.45
C TYR A 222 -12.29 7.71 5.93
N GLU A 223 -13.37 8.45 5.68
CA GLU A 223 -13.33 9.83 5.18
C GLU A 223 -14.07 10.77 6.13
N LEU A 224 -13.51 11.96 6.34
CA LEU A 224 -14.15 13.07 7.06
C LEU A 224 -14.01 14.33 6.22
N ASP A 225 -15.09 15.09 6.08
CA ASP A 225 -15.08 16.41 5.42
C ASP A 225 -14.99 17.50 6.51
N PRO A 226 -13.83 18.16 6.72
CA PRO A 226 -13.62 19.09 7.84
C PRO A 226 -14.56 20.30 7.86
N GLY A 227 -15.02 20.74 6.68
CA GLY A 227 -15.97 21.85 6.53
C GLY A 227 -17.44 21.46 6.66
N GLY A 228 -17.74 20.17 6.86
CA GLY A 228 -19.09 19.65 7.03
C GLY A 228 -19.53 19.71 8.49
N SER A 229 -19.81 20.90 9.02
CA SER A 229 -20.52 21.00 10.31
C SER A 229 -21.89 20.33 10.19
N SER A 230 -22.16 19.35 11.06
CA SER A 230 -23.50 19.20 11.66
C SER A 230 -23.47 19.80 13.05
#